data_AF-A0A1Y1JN19-F1
#
_entry.id   AF-A0A1Y1JN19-F1
#
_cell.length_a   1.000
_cell.length_b   1.000
_cell.length_c   1.000
_cell.angle_alpha   90.00
_cell.angle_beta   90.00
_cell.angle_gamma   90.00
#
_symmetry.space_group_name_H-M   'P 1'
#
loop_
_entity.id
_entity.type
_entity.pdbx_description
1 polymer ?
#
loop_
_entity_poly.entity_id
_entity_poly.type
_entity_poly.pdbx_seq_one_letter_code
_entity_poly.pdbx_strand_id
1 'polypeptide(L)'
;MSHIVTEQSNKCNQALRELKVSKHFREIFHDGSEKNFESHPFNRRFAYSKKSLFPIEPRNLRTLGLNRQRKKKRGRGDKCPAKGIRDKHKHRKSGRPNSRTFESGRTPLYRRLPKWPEAWLSRQRKNYDCLNLAKLRYFIEKGRLDTRFLITQRHLHDSKCVKVKNGVKLFNVNDYPFPYKIDIEVSNADQSSIDVIKKVGGTVTIVYMERVNLRAHIKPYKFEILPKTARPNLDMIHFLEKMRSRGCIVKYIKPLWLIEEEKRIINELTEMEESSKLSDGFPFSMDTSESSRERINDDDDEGVLRDRLLQKYRLQNTRFGG
;
A
#
# COMPACT_ATOMS: atom_id res chain seq x y z
N MET A 1 -79.81 -74.66 8.69
CA MET A 1 -78.75 -74.46 7.68
C MET A 1 -78.20 -73.05 7.89
N SER A 2 -77.20 -72.86 8.75
CA SER A 2 -75.77 -73.09 8.53
C SER A 2 -75.11 -72.02 7.63
N HIS A 3 -74.34 -71.16 8.30
CA HIS A 3 -73.10 -70.49 7.87
C HIS A 3 -73.11 -69.25 6.94
N ILE A 4 -72.01 -68.48 7.13
CA ILE A 4 -71.33 -67.51 6.25
C ILE A 4 -71.85 -66.05 6.46
N VAL A 5 -71.13 -65.03 6.94
CA VAL A 5 -69.69 -64.63 6.92
C VAL A 5 -69.37 -63.75 8.15
N THR A 6 -68.22 -63.97 8.77
CA THR A 6 -67.54 -63.06 9.71
C THR A 6 -66.26 -62.49 9.08
N GLU A 7 -65.77 -61.38 9.64
CA GLU A 7 -64.39 -60.84 9.54
C GLU A 7 -64.00 -59.96 8.34
N GLN A 8 -64.24 -58.64 8.41
CA GLN A 8 -63.35 -57.63 7.79
C GLN A 8 -63.49 -56.25 8.48
N SER A 9 -62.89 -56.02 9.66
CA SER A 9 -62.77 -54.65 10.18
C SER A 9 -61.66 -54.38 11.20
N ASN A 10 -60.61 -55.21 11.32
CA ASN A 10 -59.57 -55.00 12.35
C ASN A 10 -58.13 -55.28 11.86
N LYS A 11 -57.67 -54.63 10.77
CA LYS A 11 -56.26 -54.72 10.34
C LYS A 11 -55.49 -53.40 10.19
N CYS A 12 -56.09 -52.23 10.42
CA CYS A 12 -55.38 -50.96 10.23
C CYS A 12 -54.86 -50.26 11.51
N ASN A 13 -55.20 -50.72 12.72
CA ASN A 13 -54.89 -49.98 13.95
C ASN A 13 -53.81 -50.61 14.86
N GLN A 14 -53.03 -51.58 14.38
CA GLN A 14 -51.97 -52.22 15.20
C GLN A 14 -50.53 -51.88 14.80
N ALA A 15 -50.32 -51.04 13.78
CA ALA A 15 -48.98 -50.67 13.29
C ALA A 15 -48.45 -49.30 13.79
N LEU A 16 -49.03 -48.74 14.86
CA LEU A 16 -48.47 -47.60 15.60
C LEU A 16 -47.92 -48.04 16.96
N ARG A 17 -47.22 -49.18 16.99
CA ARG A 17 -46.39 -49.56 18.13
C ARG A 17 -45.08 -48.78 18.09
N GLU A 18 -45.00 -47.81 18.99
CA GLU A 18 -43.80 -47.32 19.67
C GLU A 18 -42.48 -47.37 18.87
N LEU A 19 -42.16 -46.26 18.22
CA LEU A 19 -40.76 -45.94 17.94
C LEU A 19 -40.03 -45.78 19.28
N LYS A 20 -39.25 -46.78 19.68
CA LYS A 20 -38.31 -46.67 20.81
C LYS A 20 -37.24 -45.64 20.44
N VAL A 21 -37.52 -44.37 20.72
CA VAL A 21 -36.51 -43.31 20.71
C VAL A 21 -35.46 -43.66 21.77
N SER A 22 -34.19 -43.67 21.37
CA SER A 22 -33.07 -44.04 22.23
C SER A 22 -33.02 -43.18 23.50
N LYS A 23 -32.63 -43.79 24.64
CA LYS A 23 -32.56 -43.17 25.98
C LYS A 23 -31.65 -41.92 26.07
N HIS A 24 -30.95 -41.57 24.99
CA HIS A 24 -29.97 -40.48 24.95
C HIS A 24 -30.54 -39.05 25.00
N PHE A 25 -31.86 -38.87 25.00
CA PHE A 25 -32.53 -37.56 25.01
C PHE A 25 -33.48 -37.34 26.21
N ARG A 26 -33.21 -37.98 27.35
CA ARG A 26 -33.93 -37.70 28.61
C ARG A 26 -33.10 -36.78 29.51
N GLU A 27 -33.70 -35.70 29.97
CA GLU A 27 -33.12 -34.82 30.99
C GLU A 27 -33.87 -35.02 32.31
N ILE A 28 -33.14 -34.92 33.42
CA ILE A 28 -33.71 -34.93 34.77
C ILE A 28 -34.02 -33.49 35.13
N PHE A 29 -35.30 -33.18 35.29
CA PHE A 29 -35.75 -31.86 35.70
C PHE A 29 -35.53 -31.66 37.20
N HIS A 30 -35.49 -30.41 37.68
CA HIS A 30 -35.22 -30.10 39.09
C HIS A 30 -36.16 -30.79 40.09
N ASP A 31 -37.37 -31.16 39.65
CA ASP A 31 -38.37 -31.89 40.43
C ASP A 31 -38.11 -33.42 40.47
N GLY A 32 -36.99 -33.89 39.92
CA GLY A 32 -36.60 -35.30 39.86
C GLY A 32 -37.31 -36.13 38.79
N SER A 33 -38.25 -35.54 38.05
CA SER A 33 -38.93 -36.24 36.95
C SER A 33 -38.04 -36.34 35.71
N GLU A 34 -37.95 -37.53 35.12
CA GLU A 34 -37.31 -37.76 33.83
C GLU A 34 -38.32 -37.56 32.71
N LYS A 35 -38.12 -36.52 31.89
CA LYS A 35 -38.89 -36.34 30.65
C LYS A 35 -37.95 -36.24 29.46
N ASN A 36 -38.49 -36.50 28.28
CA ASN A 36 -37.75 -36.24 27.05
C ASN A 36 -37.52 -34.73 26.94
N PHE A 37 -36.33 -34.32 26.49
CA PHE A 37 -36.00 -32.91 26.31
C PHE A 37 -36.97 -32.24 25.32
N GLU A 38 -37.80 -31.32 25.81
CA GLU A 38 -38.68 -30.48 25.00
C GLU A 38 -38.04 -29.08 24.88
N SER A 39 -37.63 -28.71 23.67
CA SER A 39 -37.05 -27.38 23.44
C SER A 39 -38.10 -26.28 23.60
N HIS A 40 -37.85 -25.30 24.47
CA HIS A 40 -38.74 -24.16 24.67
C HIS A 40 -38.90 -23.34 23.36
N PRO A 41 -40.14 -22.97 22.96
CA PRO A 41 -40.42 -22.36 21.64
C PRO A 41 -39.76 -20.99 21.43
N PHE A 42 -39.25 -20.36 22.49
CA PHE A 42 -38.57 -19.06 22.45
C PHE A 42 -37.04 -19.14 22.58
N ASN A 43 -36.44 -20.33 22.56
CA ASN A 43 -34.98 -20.45 22.56
C ASN A 43 -34.42 -20.01 21.20
N ARG A 44 -33.68 -18.88 21.17
CA ARG A 44 -33.13 -18.30 19.93
C ARG A 44 -32.19 -19.25 19.17
N ARG A 45 -31.64 -20.30 19.81
CA ARG A 45 -30.85 -21.36 19.14
C ARG A 45 -31.71 -22.27 18.26
N PHE A 46 -33.02 -22.36 18.52
CA PHE A 46 -33.99 -23.19 17.81
C PHE A 46 -35.10 -22.38 17.15
N ALA A 47 -34.85 -21.10 16.82
CA ALA A 47 -35.77 -20.35 15.98
C ALA A 47 -35.97 -21.10 14.66
N TYR A 48 -37.17 -21.67 14.47
CA TYR A 48 -37.56 -22.35 13.24
C TYR A 48 -37.38 -21.40 12.06
N SER A 49 -36.26 -21.51 11.36
CA SER A 49 -36.13 -20.96 10.02
C SER A 49 -37.23 -21.60 9.17
N LYS A 50 -38.12 -20.79 8.57
CA LYS A 50 -39.11 -21.26 7.59
C LYS A 50 -38.46 -21.94 6.36
N LYS A 51 -37.13 -21.85 6.22
CA LYS A 51 -36.35 -22.55 5.21
C LYS A 51 -35.91 -23.88 5.81
N SER A 52 -36.29 -24.98 5.16
CA SER A 52 -35.79 -26.31 5.52
C SER A 52 -34.27 -26.30 5.54
N LEU A 53 -33.68 -26.65 6.68
CA LEU A 53 -32.26 -26.95 6.76
C LEU A 53 -32.05 -28.26 5.97
N PHE A 54 -31.64 -28.13 4.71
CA PHE A 54 -31.18 -29.28 3.95
C PHE A 54 -29.83 -29.75 4.54
N PRO A 55 -29.58 -31.08 4.64
CA PRO A 55 -28.27 -31.57 5.04
C PRO A 55 -27.20 -31.02 4.08
N ILE A 56 -26.02 -30.70 4.62
CA ILE A 56 -24.88 -30.17 3.85
C ILE A 56 -24.29 -31.32 3.03
N GLU A 57 -24.98 -31.65 1.94
CA GLU A 57 -24.59 -32.65 0.96
C GLU A 57 -24.21 -31.96 -0.36
N PRO A 58 -23.32 -32.54 -1.19
CA PRO A 58 -22.97 -31.99 -2.50
C PRO A 58 -24.18 -31.66 -3.39
N ARG A 59 -25.27 -32.42 -3.25
CA ARG A 59 -26.56 -32.20 -3.94
C ARG A 59 -27.25 -30.89 -3.55
N ASN A 60 -27.10 -30.49 -2.29
CA ASN A 60 -27.82 -29.36 -1.70
C ASN A 60 -26.98 -28.07 -1.71
N LEU A 61 -25.71 -28.16 -2.15
CA LEU A 61 -24.86 -26.99 -2.37
C LEU A 61 -25.40 -26.17 -3.55
N ARG A 62 -25.93 -24.99 -3.24
CA ARG A 62 -26.39 -24.01 -4.23
C ARG A 62 -25.46 -22.81 -4.21
N THR A 63 -25.03 -22.35 -5.39
CA THR A 63 -24.36 -21.04 -5.51
C THR A 63 -25.37 -19.94 -5.22
N LEU A 64 -25.03 -18.98 -4.36
CA LEU A 64 -25.87 -17.80 -4.10
C LEU A 64 -26.23 -17.09 -5.42
N GLY A 65 -27.48 -16.65 -5.53
CA GLY A 65 -28.19 -16.28 -6.77
C GLY A 65 -27.45 -15.37 -7.77
N LEU A 66 -27.91 -15.44 -9.02
CA LEU A 66 -27.52 -14.62 -10.19
C LEU A 66 -26.10 -14.79 -10.77
N ASN A 67 -25.12 -15.40 -10.09
CA ASN A 67 -23.77 -15.54 -10.65
C ASN A 67 -23.65 -16.51 -11.84
N ARG A 68 -24.73 -17.20 -12.19
CA ARG A 68 -24.88 -17.99 -13.41
C ARG A 68 -26.05 -17.47 -14.24
N GLN A 69 -25.93 -16.25 -14.77
CA GLN A 69 -26.82 -15.81 -15.84
C GLN A 69 -26.77 -16.84 -16.97
N ARG A 70 -27.87 -17.54 -17.21
CA ARG A 70 -27.95 -18.55 -18.28
C ARG A 70 -27.70 -17.82 -19.60
N LYS A 71 -26.58 -18.10 -20.25
CA LYS A 71 -26.29 -17.54 -21.57
C LYS A 71 -27.42 -17.94 -22.52
N LYS A 72 -28.18 -16.97 -23.02
CA LYS A 72 -29.23 -17.20 -24.03
C LYS A 72 -28.57 -17.90 -25.23
N LYS A 73 -28.99 -19.15 -25.49
CA LYS A 73 -28.49 -19.91 -26.64
C LYS A 73 -29.11 -19.31 -27.90
N ARG A 74 -28.29 -18.86 -28.84
CA ARG A 74 -28.75 -18.20 -30.07
C ARG A 74 -28.96 -19.22 -31.19
N GLY A 75 -29.97 -19.00 -32.04
CA GLY A 75 -30.23 -19.85 -33.21
C GLY A 75 -30.70 -21.28 -32.87
N ARG A 76 -31.41 -21.45 -31.73
CA ARG A 76 -32.08 -22.71 -31.36
C ARG A 76 -33.58 -22.43 -31.14
N GLY A 77 -34.41 -22.76 -32.13
CA GLY A 77 -35.86 -22.57 -32.09
C GLY A 77 -36.34 -21.15 -32.40
N ASP A 78 -37.59 -21.03 -32.85
CA ASP A 78 -38.15 -19.80 -33.43
C ASP A 78 -38.39 -18.69 -32.40
N LYS A 79 -38.61 -19.04 -31.14
CA LYS A 79 -38.77 -18.09 -30.01
C LYS A 79 -37.43 -17.55 -29.50
N CYS A 80 -36.30 -18.09 -29.95
CA CYS A 80 -34.99 -17.55 -29.61
C CYS A 80 -34.59 -16.47 -30.61
N PRO A 81 -33.95 -15.37 -30.17
CA PRO A 81 -33.40 -14.40 -31.10
C PRO A 81 -32.44 -15.10 -32.07
N ALA A 82 -32.41 -14.63 -33.32
CA ALA A 82 -31.48 -15.11 -34.34
C ALA A 82 -30.03 -15.10 -33.82
N LYS A 83 -29.08 -15.67 -34.58
CA LYS A 83 -27.64 -15.74 -34.20
C LYS A 83 -26.97 -14.38 -33.88
N GLY A 84 -27.71 -13.27 -33.93
CA GLY A 84 -27.24 -11.89 -33.73
C GLY A 84 -26.76 -11.27 -35.04
N ILE A 85 -26.99 -11.95 -36.15
CA ILE A 85 -26.60 -11.56 -37.51
C ILE A 85 -27.87 -11.03 -38.17
N ARG A 86 -28.07 -9.71 -38.12
CA ARG A 86 -29.22 -9.06 -38.76
C ARG A 86 -28.99 -8.84 -40.26
N ASP A 87 -27.72 -8.71 -40.66
CA ASP A 87 -27.37 -8.30 -42.02
C ASP A 87 -26.65 -9.43 -42.79
N LYS A 88 -27.26 -9.85 -43.92
CA LYS A 88 -26.97 -11.14 -44.58
C LYS A 88 -25.66 -11.12 -45.38
N HIS A 89 -25.15 -9.96 -45.79
CA HIS A 89 -24.05 -9.91 -46.76
C HIS A 89 -22.66 -9.69 -46.14
N LYS A 90 -22.53 -8.91 -45.06
CA LYS A 90 -21.22 -8.59 -44.44
C LYS A 90 -20.85 -9.47 -43.25
N HIS A 91 -21.82 -10.06 -42.55
CA HIS A 91 -21.60 -10.71 -41.25
C HIS A 91 -21.88 -12.23 -41.23
N ARG A 92 -22.21 -12.84 -42.38
CA ARG A 92 -22.49 -14.30 -42.47
C ARG A 92 -21.24 -15.18 -42.60
N LYS A 93 -20.10 -14.63 -43.02
CA LYS A 93 -18.85 -15.39 -43.11
C LYS A 93 -18.35 -15.73 -41.69
N SER A 94 -17.84 -16.94 -41.49
CA SER A 94 -17.19 -17.32 -40.24
C SER A 94 -15.96 -16.44 -40.01
N GLY A 95 -15.97 -15.66 -38.93
CA GLY A 95 -14.88 -14.73 -38.60
C GLY A 95 -15.36 -13.29 -38.44
N ARG A 96 -14.49 -12.43 -37.90
CA ARG A 96 -14.75 -10.99 -37.87
C ARG A 96 -14.30 -10.41 -39.21
N PRO A 97 -15.21 -9.87 -40.05
CA PRO A 97 -14.85 -9.42 -41.39
C PRO A 97 -13.85 -8.26 -41.35
N ASN A 98 -13.95 -7.40 -40.34
CA ASN A 98 -13.10 -6.23 -40.16
C ASN A 98 -12.53 -6.19 -38.74
N SER A 99 -11.32 -5.66 -38.59
CA SER A 99 -10.76 -5.32 -37.27
C SER A 99 -11.55 -4.17 -36.65
N ARG A 100 -11.45 -4.00 -35.31
CA ARG A 100 -12.14 -2.89 -34.61
C ARG A 100 -11.67 -1.51 -35.10
N THR A 101 -10.47 -1.45 -35.68
CA THR A 101 -9.79 -0.24 -36.11
C THR A 101 -9.88 -0.02 -37.63
N PHE A 102 -10.68 -0.82 -38.33
CA PHE A 102 -10.84 -0.71 -39.77
C PHE A 102 -11.79 0.44 -40.13
N GLU A 103 -11.29 1.43 -40.87
CA GLU A 103 -12.05 2.61 -41.33
C GLU A 103 -12.41 2.51 -42.82
N SER A 104 -12.87 1.33 -43.27
CA SER A 104 -13.39 1.12 -44.64
C SER A 104 -12.41 1.51 -45.75
N GLY A 105 -11.12 1.23 -45.57
CA GLY A 105 -10.06 1.53 -46.55
C GLY A 105 -9.40 2.91 -46.36
N ARG A 106 -9.93 3.78 -45.50
CA ARG A 106 -9.23 5.01 -45.10
C ARG A 106 -8.01 4.68 -44.22
N THR A 107 -7.00 5.55 -44.22
CA THR A 107 -5.87 5.44 -43.27
C THR A 107 -6.43 5.45 -41.84
N PRO A 108 -6.19 4.43 -41.01
CA PRO A 108 -6.82 4.36 -39.69
C PRO A 108 -6.26 5.45 -38.75
N LEU A 109 -7.06 5.88 -37.78
CA LEU A 109 -6.75 6.97 -36.85
C LEU A 109 -5.33 6.87 -36.22
N TYR A 110 -4.92 5.68 -35.78
CA TYR A 110 -3.61 5.46 -35.14
C TYR A 110 -2.42 5.63 -36.09
N ARG A 111 -2.64 5.66 -37.41
CA ARG A 111 -1.63 6.01 -38.41
C ARG A 111 -1.67 7.49 -38.78
N ARG A 112 -2.84 8.15 -38.65
CA ARG A 112 -2.99 9.58 -38.95
C ARG A 112 -2.35 10.46 -37.86
N LEU A 113 -2.46 10.05 -36.60
CA LEU A 113 -1.88 10.79 -35.49
C LEU A 113 -0.38 10.47 -35.34
N PRO A 114 0.49 11.48 -35.15
CA PRO A 114 1.89 11.24 -34.83
C PRO A 114 2.02 10.58 -33.46
N LYS A 115 3.07 9.77 -33.29
CA LYS A 115 3.38 9.17 -31.98
C LYS A 115 3.91 10.25 -31.05
N TRP A 116 3.24 10.48 -29.93
CA TRP A 116 3.74 11.41 -28.92
C TRP A 116 4.96 10.85 -28.19
N PRO A 117 6.07 11.62 -28.07
CA PRO A 117 7.28 11.16 -27.40
C PRO A 117 7.06 10.88 -25.90
N GLU A 118 6.11 11.58 -25.27
CA GLU A 118 5.77 11.40 -23.87
C GLU A 118 5.29 9.97 -23.55
N ALA A 119 4.61 9.31 -24.49
CA ALA A 119 4.17 7.93 -24.30
C ALA A 119 5.35 6.95 -24.16
N TRP A 120 6.49 7.25 -24.79
CA TRP A 120 7.71 6.47 -24.64
C TRP A 120 8.40 6.77 -23.31
N LEU A 121 8.60 8.05 -22.99
CA LEU A 121 9.25 8.50 -21.76
C LEU A 121 8.50 8.06 -20.50
N SER A 122 7.16 8.06 -20.55
CA SER A 122 6.30 7.62 -19.43
C SER A 122 6.59 6.18 -18.98
N ARG A 123 7.02 5.30 -19.90
CA ARG A 123 7.39 3.90 -19.56
C ARG A 123 8.68 3.80 -18.76
N GLN A 124 9.58 4.78 -18.89
CA GLN A 124 10.86 4.81 -18.19
C GLN A 124 10.77 5.47 -16.81
N ARG A 125 9.69 6.23 -16.54
CA ARG A 125 9.50 6.94 -15.27
C ARG A 125 9.31 5.95 -14.11
N LYS A 126 10.09 6.14 -13.05
CA LYS A 126 9.91 5.45 -11.77
C LYS A 126 8.71 6.06 -11.05
N ASN A 127 7.57 5.36 -11.07
CA ASN A 127 6.37 5.79 -10.36
C ASN A 127 6.46 5.38 -8.89
N TYR A 128 6.42 6.35 -7.99
CA TYR A 128 6.33 6.13 -6.54
C TYR A 128 4.88 5.98 -6.09
N ASP A 129 4.66 5.21 -5.04
CA ASP A 129 3.35 5.09 -4.42
C ASP A 129 3.14 6.28 -3.47
N CYS A 130 2.17 7.14 -3.78
CA CYS A 130 1.88 8.34 -3.00
C CYS A 130 1.19 7.98 -1.68
N LEU A 131 1.74 8.47 -0.56
CA LEU A 131 1.19 8.35 0.78
C LEU A 131 0.74 9.72 1.28
N ASN A 132 -0.57 9.87 1.48
CA ASN A 132 -1.15 11.07 2.05
C ASN A 132 -0.94 11.14 3.57
N LEU A 133 -0.59 12.31 4.12
CA LEU A 133 -0.45 12.52 5.57
C LEU A 133 -1.74 12.21 6.34
N ALA A 134 -2.92 12.48 5.78
CA ALA A 134 -4.19 12.12 6.41
C ALA A 134 -4.33 10.60 6.61
N LYS A 135 -3.82 9.82 5.65
CA LYS A 135 -3.79 8.36 5.75
C LYS A 135 -2.76 7.90 6.77
N LEU A 136 -1.57 8.52 6.78
CA LEU A 136 -0.54 8.22 7.79
C LEU A 136 -1.10 8.42 9.21
N ARG A 137 -1.74 9.57 9.45
CA ARG A 137 -2.42 9.91 10.70
C ARG A 137 -3.41 8.86 11.13
N TYR A 138 -4.32 8.47 10.24
CA TYR A 138 -5.32 7.43 10.52
C TYR A 138 -4.69 6.12 11.01
N PHE A 139 -3.57 5.70 10.41
CA PHE A 139 -2.89 4.45 10.80
C PHE A 139 -2.21 4.54 12.17
N ILE A 140 -1.74 5.73 12.55
CA ILE A 140 -1.18 6.00 13.88
C ILE A 140 -2.28 5.98 14.94
N GLU A 141 -3.40 6.69 14.69
CA GLU A 141 -4.55 6.71 15.60
C GLU A 141 -5.16 5.31 15.81
N LYS A 142 -5.10 4.46 14.78
CA LYS A 142 -5.49 3.04 14.88
C LYS A 142 -4.45 2.14 15.57
N GLY A 143 -3.31 2.68 15.99
CA GLY A 143 -2.24 1.93 16.65
C GLY A 143 -1.53 0.93 15.74
N ARG A 144 -1.62 1.08 14.41
CA ARG A 144 -0.96 0.18 13.45
C ARG A 144 0.46 0.62 13.12
N LEU A 145 0.77 1.89 13.34
CA LEU A 145 2.09 2.48 13.21
C LEU A 145 2.47 3.07 14.55
N ASP A 146 3.63 2.68 15.05
CA ASP A 146 4.20 3.24 16.26
C ASP A 146 5.07 4.44 15.88
N THR A 147 4.87 5.57 16.56
CA THR A 147 5.60 6.83 16.34
C THR A 147 6.88 6.92 17.17
N ARG A 148 7.09 6.00 18.12
CA ARG A 148 8.29 5.96 18.96
C ARG A 148 9.52 5.49 18.19
N PHE A 149 9.29 4.73 17.12
CA PHE A 149 10.32 4.20 16.24
C PHE A 149 10.28 4.91 14.89
N LEU A 150 11.42 4.86 14.21
CA LEU A 150 11.56 5.34 12.84
C LEU A 150 10.63 4.56 11.89
N ILE A 151 9.73 5.28 11.20
CA ILE A 151 8.78 4.70 10.25
C ILE A 151 9.47 4.50 8.88
N THR A 152 9.97 3.30 8.65
CA THR A 152 10.53 2.85 7.37
C THR A 152 9.46 2.41 6.37
N GLN A 153 9.86 2.28 5.10
CA GLN A 153 9.02 1.74 4.03
C GLN A 153 8.53 0.30 4.28
N ARG A 154 9.27 -0.47 5.09
CA ARG A 154 8.87 -1.83 5.49
C ARG A 154 7.70 -1.76 6.46
N HIS A 155 7.75 -0.90 7.47
CA HIS A 155 6.64 -0.71 8.41
C HIS A 155 5.36 -0.22 7.70
N LEU A 156 5.50 0.65 6.69
CA LEU A 156 4.36 1.07 5.85
C LEU A 156 3.75 -0.07 5.03
N HIS A 157 4.58 -1.00 4.54
CA HIS A 157 4.11 -2.20 3.82
C HIS A 157 3.44 -3.19 4.78
N ASP A 158 4.06 -3.48 5.92
CA ASP A 158 3.61 -4.50 6.87
C ASP A 158 2.32 -4.08 7.59
N SER A 159 2.19 -2.79 7.92
CA SER A 159 0.94 -2.20 8.39
C SER A 159 -0.17 -2.20 7.33
N LYS A 160 0.14 -2.55 6.07
CA LYS A 160 -0.75 -2.46 4.90
C LYS A 160 -1.24 -1.03 4.62
N CYS A 161 -0.47 -0.03 5.04
CA CYS A 161 -0.76 1.36 4.70
C CYS A 161 -0.58 1.59 3.20
N VAL A 162 0.55 1.15 2.63
CA VAL A 162 0.85 1.33 1.20
C VAL A 162 1.42 0.04 0.60
N LYS A 163 1.06 -0.25 -0.65
CA LYS A 163 1.69 -1.33 -1.42
C LYS A 163 2.93 -0.78 -2.11
N VAL A 164 4.08 -0.90 -1.47
CA VAL A 164 5.34 -0.35 -1.97
C VAL A 164 5.88 -1.16 -3.16
N LYS A 165 5.95 -0.55 -4.35
CA LYS A 165 6.56 -1.15 -5.55
C LYS A 165 7.95 -0.59 -5.86
N ASN A 166 8.05 0.71 -6.06
CA ASN A 166 9.30 1.40 -6.43
C ASN A 166 9.80 2.36 -5.35
N GLY A 167 9.03 2.52 -4.26
CA GLY A 167 9.28 3.44 -3.17
C GLY A 167 8.02 4.22 -2.83
N VAL A 168 8.06 4.92 -1.70
CA VAL A 168 6.94 5.74 -1.20
C VAL A 168 7.28 7.21 -1.37
N LYS A 169 6.31 7.99 -1.87
CA LYS A 169 6.35 9.45 -1.90
C LYS A 169 5.39 10.01 -0.86
N LEU A 170 5.87 10.86 0.06
CA LEU A 170 4.99 11.61 0.94
C LEU A 170 4.31 12.75 0.20
N PHE A 171 3.00 12.84 0.40
CA PHE A 171 2.14 13.82 -0.22
C PHE A 171 1.25 14.46 0.86
N ASN A 172 1.06 15.78 0.79
CA ASN A 172 0.12 16.49 1.64
C ASN A 172 -0.97 17.09 0.77
N VAL A 173 -2.22 16.69 1.02
CA VAL A 173 -3.40 17.24 0.35
C VAL A 173 -3.90 18.43 1.15
N ASN A 174 -3.99 19.61 0.54
CA ASN A 174 -4.61 20.81 1.11
C ASN A 174 -4.06 21.22 2.48
N ASP A 175 -2.74 21.22 2.64
CA ASP A 175 -2.05 21.63 3.89
C ASP A 175 -2.63 20.99 5.16
N TYR A 176 -2.90 19.70 5.08
CA TYR A 176 -3.54 18.96 6.16
C TYR A 176 -2.72 19.05 7.46
N PRO A 177 -3.34 19.41 8.61
CA PRO A 177 -2.64 19.53 9.87
C PRO A 177 -2.26 18.14 10.41
N PHE A 178 -0.98 17.96 10.67
CA PHE A 178 -0.43 16.74 11.25
C PHE A 178 0.10 17.06 12.65
N PRO A 179 -0.44 16.48 13.75
CA PRO A 179 -0.03 16.83 15.11
C PRO A 179 1.03 15.91 15.72
N TYR A 180 1.40 14.81 15.06
CA TYR A 180 2.29 13.79 15.62
C TYR A 180 3.75 14.04 15.25
N LYS A 181 4.63 13.99 16.25
CA LYS A 181 6.09 13.98 16.01
C LYS A 181 6.49 12.60 15.50
N ILE A 182 7.07 12.54 14.29
CA ILE A 182 7.45 11.29 13.64
C ILE A 182 8.75 11.45 12.88
N ASP A 183 9.57 10.41 12.94
CA ASP A 183 10.73 10.24 12.08
C ASP A 183 10.42 9.21 10.99
N ILE A 184 10.47 9.64 9.73
CA ILE A 184 10.00 8.84 8.60
C ILE A 184 11.07 8.68 7.52
N GLU A 185 11.26 7.44 7.05
CA GLU A 185 12.19 7.07 5.97
C GLU A 185 11.43 6.69 4.71
N VAL A 186 11.54 7.54 3.68
CA VAL A 186 10.82 7.41 2.40
C VAL A 186 11.76 7.67 1.21
N SER A 187 11.27 7.43 -0.01
CA SER A 187 12.08 7.65 -1.22
C SER A 187 11.95 9.07 -1.77
N ASN A 188 10.83 9.75 -1.47
CA ASN A 188 10.54 11.10 -1.95
C ASN A 188 9.54 11.78 -0.99
N ALA A 189 9.56 13.10 -0.91
CA ALA A 189 8.59 13.90 -0.17
C ALA A 189 8.35 15.25 -0.86
N ASP A 190 7.11 15.75 -0.76
CA ASP A 190 6.78 17.10 -1.20
C ASP A 190 7.12 18.15 -0.13
N GLN A 191 7.38 19.40 -0.57
CA GLN A 191 7.80 20.49 0.31
C GLN A 191 6.78 20.74 1.43
N SER A 192 5.49 20.82 1.09
CA SER A 192 4.41 20.98 2.07
C SER A 192 4.36 19.86 3.11
N SER A 193 4.78 18.64 2.76
CA SER A 193 4.83 17.52 3.70
C SER A 193 6.03 17.66 4.65
N ILE A 194 7.18 18.08 4.11
CA ILE A 194 8.41 18.30 4.85
C ILE A 194 8.18 19.42 5.88
N ASP A 195 7.58 20.53 5.48
CA ASP A 195 7.36 21.70 6.33
C ASP A 195 6.39 21.37 7.48
N VAL A 196 5.30 20.65 7.19
CA VAL A 196 4.33 20.23 8.22
C VAL A 196 4.96 19.26 9.23
N ILE A 197 5.73 18.27 8.78
CA ILE A 197 6.39 17.32 9.70
C ILE A 197 7.45 18.04 10.55
N LYS A 198 8.24 18.93 9.94
CA LYS A 198 9.25 19.74 10.66
C LYS A 198 8.63 20.70 11.66
N LYS A 199 7.49 21.31 11.34
CA LYS A 199 6.77 22.23 12.25
C LYS A 199 6.38 21.55 13.57
N VAL A 200 6.11 20.25 13.54
CA VAL A 200 5.82 19.43 14.73
C VAL A 200 7.10 18.96 15.43
N GLY A 201 8.26 19.13 14.79
CA GLY A 201 9.57 18.65 15.26
C GLY A 201 9.90 17.23 14.83
N GLY A 202 9.23 16.68 13.82
CA GLY A 202 9.59 15.40 13.21
C GLY A 202 10.68 15.52 12.15
N THR A 203 11.27 14.40 11.75
CA THR A 203 12.31 14.36 10.71
C THR A 203 11.88 13.56 9.48
N VAL A 204 12.26 14.05 8.29
CA VAL A 204 12.04 13.34 7.02
C VAL A 204 13.38 12.93 6.45
N THR A 205 13.59 11.63 6.35
CA THR A 205 14.79 11.03 5.76
C THR A 205 14.47 10.45 4.39
N ILE A 206 15.18 10.93 3.36
CA ILE A 206 15.14 10.41 2.01
C ILE A 206 16.24 9.37 1.83
N VAL A 207 15.85 8.12 1.57
CA VAL A 207 16.79 7.01 1.35
C VAL A 207 16.76 6.56 -0.10
N TYR A 208 17.92 6.52 -0.73
CA TYR A 208 18.05 5.95 -2.07
C TYR A 208 18.14 4.43 -2.00
N MET A 209 17.11 3.75 -2.53
CA MET A 209 17.09 2.30 -2.68
C MET A 209 16.73 1.93 -4.12
N GLU A 210 17.59 1.17 -4.78
CA GLU A 210 17.27 0.56 -6.07
C GLU A 210 16.26 -0.58 -5.88
N ARG A 211 15.56 -1.00 -6.95
CA ARG A 211 14.45 -1.97 -6.89
C ARG A 211 14.79 -3.26 -6.13
N VAL A 212 15.99 -3.80 -6.30
CA VAL A 212 16.44 -5.04 -5.65
C VAL A 212 16.65 -4.81 -4.15
N ASN A 213 17.31 -3.71 -3.77
CA ASN A 213 17.56 -3.33 -2.39
C ASN A 213 16.26 -2.98 -1.65
N LEU A 214 15.35 -2.27 -2.31
CA LEU A 214 14.02 -1.99 -1.76
C LEU A 214 13.24 -3.28 -1.50
N ARG A 215 13.32 -4.25 -2.41
CA ARG A 215 12.69 -5.56 -2.22
C ARG A 215 13.30 -6.31 -1.05
N ALA A 216 14.63 -6.26 -0.88
CA ALA A 216 15.33 -6.86 0.25
C ALA A 216 14.94 -6.19 1.58
N HIS A 217 14.82 -4.86 1.59
CA HIS A 217 14.36 -4.11 2.75
C HIS A 217 12.92 -4.47 3.16
N ILE A 218 11.99 -4.59 2.20
CA ILE A 218 10.59 -4.92 2.50
C ILE A 218 10.43 -6.42 2.86
N LYS A 219 11.14 -7.32 2.16
CA LYS A 219 10.97 -8.78 2.28
C LYS A 219 12.32 -9.47 2.47
N PRO A 220 12.98 -9.26 3.63
CA PRO A 220 14.31 -9.81 3.86
C PRO A 220 14.30 -11.34 3.87
N TYR A 221 13.23 -11.98 4.35
CA TYR A 221 13.06 -13.44 4.36
C TYR A 221 13.08 -14.11 2.97
N LYS A 222 13.06 -13.35 1.87
CA LYS A 222 13.20 -13.88 0.50
C LYS A 222 14.65 -13.92 0.01
N PHE A 223 15.58 -13.38 0.78
CA PHE A 223 16.98 -13.27 0.43
C PHE A 223 17.79 -14.01 1.49
N GLU A 224 18.58 -14.99 1.08
CA GLU A 224 19.55 -15.66 1.95
C GLU A 224 20.73 -14.73 2.24
N ILE A 225 21.22 -14.06 1.17
CA ILE A 225 22.29 -13.06 1.24
C ILE A 225 21.70 -11.72 0.82
N LEU A 226 21.92 -10.69 1.63
CA LEU A 226 21.44 -9.35 1.32
C LEU A 226 22.27 -8.73 0.18
N PRO A 227 21.61 -8.16 -0.84
CA PRO A 227 22.29 -7.47 -1.93
C PRO A 227 23.00 -6.21 -1.43
N LYS A 228 24.13 -5.88 -2.06
CA LYS A 228 24.84 -4.62 -1.80
C LYS A 228 24.02 -3.43 -2.32
N THR A 229 24.09 -2.32 -1.60
CA THR A 229 23.47 -1.06 -2.01
C THR A 229 24.16 -0.48 -3.25
N ALA A 230 23.35 -0.10 -4.25
CA ALA A 230 23.86 0.49 -5.49
C ALA A 230 24.13 1.98 -5.31
N ARG A 231 25.11 2.51 -6.04
CA ARG A 231 25.34 3.96 -6.15
C ARG A 231 24.28 4.59 -7.07
N PRO A 232 23.80 5.81 -6.78
CA PRO A 232 22.86 6.51 -7.64
C PRO A 232 23.50 7.01 -8.94
N ASN A 233 22.68 7.19 -9.97
CA ASN A 233 23.05 7.90 -11.20
C ASN A 233 23.18 9.41 -10.96
N LEU A 234 23.83 10.14 -11.88
CA LEU A 234 24.03 11.59 -11.79
C LEU A 234 22.72 12.38 -11.58
N ASP A 235 21.68 12.10 -12.38
CA ASP A 235 20.37 12.76 -12.23
C ASP A 235 19.75 12.51 -10.85
N MET A 236 19.95 11.31 -10.31
CA MET A 236 19.47 10.94 -8.99
C MET A 236 20.26 11.67 -7.90
N ILE A 237 21.57 11.85 -8.07
CA ILE A 237 22.40 12.64 -7.14
C ILE A 237 21.89 14.09 -7.09
N HIS A 238 21.66 14.73 -8.24
CA HIS A 238 21.08 16.07 -8.29
C HIS A 238 19.72 16.14 -7.57
N PHE A 239 18.87 15.14 -7.77
CA PHE A 239 17.59 15.04 -7.07
C PHE A 239 17.76 14.89 -5.54
N LEU A 240 18.70 14.05 -5.10
CA LEU A 240 18.98 13.80 -3.69
C LEU A 240 19.56 15.06 -3.01
N GLU A 241 20.51 15.75 -3.64
CA GLU A 241 21.03 17.02 -3.12
C GLU A 241 19.97 18.12 -3.12
N LYS A 242 19.08 18.16 -4.11
CA LYS A 242 17.90 19.05 -4.10
C LYS A 242 17.00 18.79 -2.89
N MET A 243 16.77 17.52 -2.52
CA MET A 243 16.01 17.18 -1.32
C MET A 243 16.74 17.55 -0.03
N ARG A 244 18.08 17.49 -0.03
CA ARG A 244 18.90 17.98 1.09
C ARG A 244 18.76 19.50 1.26
N SER A 245 18.75 20.28 0.18
CA SER A 245 18.53 21.73 0.22
C SER A 245 17.12 22.12 0.71
N ARG A 246 16.11 21.27 0.49
CA ARG A 246 14.77 21.40 1.11
C ARG A 246 14.76 21.09 2.63
N GLY A 247 15.92 20.71 3.15
CA GLY A 247 16.20 20.36 4.53
C GLY A 247 15.73 18.96 4.91
N CYS A 248 15.67 18.01 3.97
CA CYS A 248 15.55 16.60 4.32
C CYS A 248 16.92 16.05 4.71
N ILE A 249 16.93 15.02 5.55
CA ILE A 249 18.12 14.18 5.74
C ILE A 249 18.18 13.24 4.54
N VAL A 250 19.34 13.08 3.91
CA VAL A 250 19.46 12.30 2.68
C VAL A 250 20.55 11.24 2.82
N LYS A 251 20.18 9.96 2.64
CA LYS A 251 21.04 8.79 2.82
C LYS A 251 21.24 8.05 1.49
N TYR A 252 22.48 8.02 1.00
CA TYR A 252 22.91 7.22 -0.16
C TYR A 252 24.44 7.02 -0.14
N ILE A 253 24.94 6.06 -0.93
CA ILE A 253 26.38 5.90 -1.14
C ILE A 253 26.86 6.98 -2.09
N LYS A 254 27.60 7.97 -1.57
CA LYS A 254 28.22 9.02 -2.40
C LYS A 254 29.28 8.40 -3.32
N PRO A 255 29.30 8.77 -4.62
CA PRO A 255 30.40 8.38 -5.50
C PRO A 255 31.68 9.13 -5.10
N LEU A 256 32.84 8.56 -5.43
CA LEU A 256 34.14 9.09 -5.01
C LEU A 256 34.36 10.54 -5.46
N TRP A 257 34.08 10.84 -6.73
CA TRP A 257 34.22 12.19 -7.29
C TRP A 257 33.41 13.25 -6.53
N LEU A 258 32.23 12.90 -6.01
CA LEU A 258 31.41 13.84 -5.25
C LEU A 258 32.01 14.12 -3.87
N ILE A 259 32.63 13.10 -3.27
CA ILE A 259 33.34 13.24 -1.98
C ILE A 259 34.57 14.13 -2.16
N GLU A 260 35.31 13.94 -3.25
CA GLU A 260 36.50 14.74 -3.59
C GLU A 260 36.12 16.21 -3.84
N GLU A 261 35.05 16.46 -4.59
CA GLU A 261 34.52 17.82 -4.82
C GLU A 261 34.00 18.48 -3.53
N GLU A 262 33.27 17.75 -2.68
CA GLU A 262 32.84 18.28 -1.37
C GLU A 262 34.05 18.68 -0.51
N LYS A 263 35.12 17.87 -0.50
CA LYS A 263 36.35 18.18 0.22
C LYS A 263 37.04 19.42 -0.34
N ARG A 264 37.15 19.53 -1.67
CA ARG A 264 37.72 20.73 -2.32
C ARG A 264 36.96 21.99 -1.93
N ILE A 265 35.62 21.95 -2.02
CA ILE A 265 34.76 23.09 -1.67
C ILE A 265 34.90 23.45 -0.19
N ILE A 266 34.96 22.47 0.70
CA ILE A 266 35.17 22.70 2.13
C ILE A 266 36.49 23.43 2.36
N ASN A 267 37.59 22.94 1.76
CA ASN A 267 38.92 23.55 1.91
C ASN A 267 38.94 25.00 1.40
N GLU A 268 38.36 25.26 0.23
CA GLU A 268 38.25 26.63 -0.32
C GLU A 268 37.44 27.54 0.62
N LEU A 269 36.32 27.07 1.17
CA LEU A 269 35.50 27.85 2.09
C LEU A 269 36.18 28.10 3.44
N THR A 270 36.94 27.13 3.97
CA THR A 270 37.72 27.31 5.19
C THR A 270 38.82 28.35 4.99
N GLU A 271 39.55 28.29 3.86
CA GLU A 271 40.58 29.29 3.52
C GLU A 271 39.98 30.71 3.37
N MET A 272 38.78 30.82 2.78
CA MET A 272 38.06 32.11 2.68
C MET A 272 37.60 32.65 4.04
N GLU A 273 37.16 31.79 4.96
CA GLU A 273 36.79 32.21 6.32
C GLU A 273 38.00 32.58 7.17
N GLU A 274 39.12 31.86 7.02
CA GLU A 274 40.38 32.18 7.68
C GLU A 274 40.96 33.50 7.18
N SER A 275 40.98 33.73 5.87
CA SER A 275 41.44 35.01 5.30
C SER A 275 40.54 36.18 5.72
N SER A 276 39.23 35.99 5.82
CA SER A 276 38.31 37.01 6.36
C SER A 276 38.59 37.31 7.84
N LYS A 277 38.83 36.29 8.67
CA LYS A 277 39.20 36.48 10.09
C LYS A 277 40.53 37.22 10.24
N LEU A 278 41.49 36.96 9.37
CA LEU A 278 42.77 37.67 9.34
C LEU A 278 42.60 39.12 8.88
N SER A 279 41.70 39.41 7.93
CA SER A 279 41.41 40.79 7.51
C SER A 279 40.61 41.58 8.54
N ASP A 280 39.72 40.92 9.30
CA ASP A 280 38.97 41.52 10.42
C ASP A 280 39.85 41.72 11.67
N GLY A 281 41.08 41.19 11.65
CA GLY A 281 42.11 41.30 12.67
C GLY A 281 42.84 42.65 12.71
N PHE A 282 42.09 43.76 12.78
CA PHE A 282 42.56 45.00 13.40
C PHE A 282 41.55 45.50 14.46
N PRO A 283 41.56 44.95 15.68
CA PRO A 283 40.94 45.60 16.83
C PRO A 283 41.99 46.37 17.63
N PHE A 284 41.78 47.68 17.71
CA PHE A 284 42.37 48.53 18.75
C PHE A 284 41.92 48.02 20.15
N SER A 285 42.91 47.90 21.04
CA SER A 285 42.87 47.64 22.50
C SER A 285 42.34 46.29 23.05
N MET A 286 43.31 45.50 23.56
CA MET A 286 43.42 44.85 24.88
C MET A 286 42.15 44.72 25.74
N ASP A 287 41.75 43.49 26.06
CA ASP A 287 41.75 42.98 27.45
C ASP A 287 41.45 41.47 27.49
N THR A 288 42.31 40.75 28.20
CA THR A 288 42.30 39.31 28.43
C THR A 288 41.33 38.93 29.54
N SER A 289 40.44 37.98 29.29
CA SER A 289 39.98 37.04 30.33
C SER A 289 39.67 35.69 29.69
N GLU A 290 40.53 34.72 29.99
CA GLU A 290 40.33 33.31 29.69
C GLU A 290 39.15 32.78 30.51
N SER A 291 38.20 32.12 29.85
CA SER A 291 37.13 31.38 30.51
C SER A 291 36.76 30.15 29.67
N SER A 292 37.30 29.01 30.12
CA SER A 292 36.77 27.64 29.98
C SER A 292 36.45 27.15 28.56
N ARG A 293 37.46 26.63 27.86
CA ARG A 293 37.26 25.59 26.84
C ARG A 293 36.98 24.27 27.56
N GLU A 294 35.71 23.93 27.71
CA GLU A 294 35.31 22.55 27.98
C GLU A 294 35.74 21.69 26.78
N ARG A 295 36.47 20.59 27.05
CA ARG A 295 36.87 19.61 26.03
C ARG A 295 35.63 18.84 25.59
N ILE A 296 34.89 19.41 24.65
CA ILE A 296 33.82 18.76 23.91
C ILE A 296 34.47 18.17 22.64
N ASN A 297 34.04 16.98 22.23
CA ASN A 297 34.69 16.16 21.20
C ASN A 297 35.00 16.97 19.93
N ASP A 298 36.29 17.24 19.66
CA ASP A 298 36.73 18.01 18.48
C ASP A 298 36.23 17.41 17.15
N ASP A 299 35.97 16.09 17.12
CA ASP A 299 35.42 15.38 15.95
C ASP A 299 33.94 15.72 15.65
N ASP A 300 33.13 16.01 16.67
CA ASP A 300 31.71 16.37 16.51
C ASP A 300 31.58 17.82 15.96
N ASP A 301 32.48 18.71 16.37
CA ASP A 301 32.51 20.11 15.92
C ASP A 301 32.98 20.27 14.47
N GLU A 302 33.96 19.46 14.04
CA GLU A 302 34.42 19.39 12.64
C GLU A 302 33.30 18.99 11.67
N GLY A 303 32.46 18.02 12.06
CA GLY A 303 31.31 17.59 11.25
C GLY A 303 30.27 18.69 11.07
N VAL A 304 29.93 19.39 12.17
CA VAL A 304 28.97 20.50 12.16
C VAL A 304 29.49 21.68 11.34
N LEU A 305 30.79 22.00 11.45
CA LEU A 305 31.43 23.05 10.65
C LEU A 305 31.35 22.73 9.15
N ARG A 306 31.72 21.50 8.75
CA ARG A 306 31.64 21.05 7.35
C ARG A 306 30.22 21.16 6.79
N ASP A 307 29.23 20.70 7.54
CA ASP A 307 27.83 20.77 7.12
C ASP A 307 27.35 22.23 7.01
N ARG A 308 27.79 23.12 7.92
CA ARG A 308 27.51 24.55 7.86
C ARG A 308 28.09 25.20 6.60
N LEU A 309 29.36 24.93 6.28
CA LEU A 309 30.04 25.46 5.09
C LEU A 309 29.36 24.98 3.80
N LEU A 310 29.10 23.67 3.69
CA LEU A 310 28.38 23.11 2.55
C LEU A 310 26.95 23.66 2.43
N GLN A 311 26.26 23.90 3.55
CA GLN A 311 24.93 24.50 3.53
C GLN A 311 24.96 25.96 3.04
N LYS A 312 25.96 26.75 3.47
CA LYS A 312 26.19 28.12 2.99
C LYS A 312 26.43 28.14 1.47
N TYR A 313 27.28 27.25 0.97
CA TYR A 313 27.56 27.08 -0.46
C TYR A 313 26.30 26.69 -1.26
N ARG A 314 25.56 25.69 -0.79
CA ARG A 314 24.29 25.27 -1.43
C ARG A 314 23.29 26.43 -1.52
N LEU A 315 23.14 27.22 -0.46
CA LEU A 315 22.24 28.38 -0.45
C LEU A 315 22.65 29.45 -1.47
N GLN A 316 23.95 29.74 -1.61
CA GLN A 316 24.45 30.68 -2.62
C GLN A 316 24.11 30.22 -4.03
N ASN A 317 24.37 28.96 -4.36
CA ASN A 317 24.14 28.44 -5.71
C ASN A 317 22.67 28.25 -6.07
N THR A 318 21.79 28.01 -5.09
CA THR A 318 20.34 27.94 -5.35
C THR A 318 19.72 29.29 -5.74
N ARG A 319 20.33 30.42 -5.36
CA ARG A 319 19.83 31.77 -5.73
C ARG A 319 20.13 32.15 -7.18
N PHE A 320 21.11 31.53 -7.81
CA PHE A 320 21.51 31.82 -9.19
C PHE A 320 20.79 30.94 -10.25
N GLY A 321 19.98 29.97 -9.82
CA GLY A 321 19.30 29.01 -10.71
C GLY A 321 17.77 29.14 -10.75
N GLY A 322 17.26 30.37 -10.61
CA GLY A 322 15.82 30.71 -10.69
C GLY A 322 15.41 31.18 -12.08
#